data_AF-A0A535J1I6-F1
#
_entry.id   AF-A0A535J1I6-F1
#
_cell.length_a   1.000
_cell.length_b   1.000
_cell.length_c   1.000
_cell.angle_alpha   90.00
_cell.angle_beta   90.00
_cell.angle_gamma   90.00
#
_symmetry.space_group_name_H-M   'P 1'
#
loop_
_entity.id
_entity.type
_entity.pdbx_description
1 polymer ?
#
loop_
_entity_poly.entity_id
_entity_poly.type
_entity_poly.pdbx_seq_one_letter_code
_entity_poly.pdbx_strand_id
1 'polypeptide(L)'
;MIAPSPVRRTEHSPATSGGGQGKGVAAAAALRIGARAWRELRKMRTAIILLAILALLATVGTLLPQLPQNPRGVMGYVLRHPVTAPWFARLGLFDIFSSWPFIIVAVLMYTSIGASMFIRVPAAWRRARDRSQRNRGLWAEVASIIFHASFFILLVGVIFGKAAGFLGNVAVVEGDSFTEARANYDNLSEGRL
;
A
#
# COMPACT_ATOMS: atom_id res chain seq x y z
N MET A 1 -17.82 25.36 -77.98
CA MET A 1 -17.94 25.17 -76.51
C MET A 1 -17.40 23.77 -76.21
N ILE A 2 -16.12 23.68 -75.83
CA ILE A 2 -15.40 22.41 -75.61
C ILE A 2 -15.36 22.20 -74.09
N ALA A 3 -15.95 21.12 -73.61
CA ALA A 3 -15.85 20.72 -72.20
C ALA A 3 -14.51 19.98 -71.98
N PRO A 4 -13.70 20.33 -70.97
CA PRO A 4 -12.52 19.55 -70.65
C PRO A 4 -12.92 18.22 -70.00
N SER A 5 -12.26 17.13 -70.40
CA SER A 5 -12.43 15.81 -69.79
C SER A 5 -11.81 15.76 -68.38
N PRO A 6 -12.40 15.03 -67.42
CA PRO A 6 -11.90 15.00 -66.06
C PRO A 6 -10.59 14.19 -65.97
N VAL A 7 -9.55 14.83 -65.42
CA VAL A 7 -8.28 14.18 -65.09
C VAL A 7 -8.49 13.23 -63.91
N ARG A 8 -8.27 11.92 -64.12
CA ARG A 8 -8.29 10.91 -63.05
C ARG A 8 -7.13 11.18 -62.09
N ARG A 9 -7.43 11.71 -60.91
CA ARG A 9 -6.47 11.83 -59.80
C ARG A 9 -6.07 10.42 -59.36
N THR A 10 -4.86 9.99 -59.66
CA THR A 10 -4.29 8.77 -59.09
C THR A 10 -4.02 9.04 -57.62
N GLU A 11 -4.91 8.57 -56.74
CA GLU A 11 -4.67 8.61 -55.31
C GLU A 11 -3.51 7.69 -54.97
N HIS A 12 -2.39 8.28 -54.56
CA HIS A 12 -1.30 7.56 -53.94
C HIS A 12 -1.78 7.13 -52.54
N SER A 13 -2.18 5.87 -52.39
CA SER A 13 -2.40 5.29 -51.06
C SER A 13 -1.09 5.34 -50.28
N PRO A 14 -1.02 6.01 -49.12
CA PRO A 14 0.16 5.91 -48.29
C PRO A 14 0.18 4.50 -47.71
N ALA A 15 1.24 3.76 -48.03
CA ALA A 15 1.54 2.49 -47.39
C ALA A 15 1.57 2.68 -45.87
N THR A 16 0.60 2.08 -45.18
CA THR A 16 0.51 2.10 -43.72
C THR A 16 1.68 1.33 -43.13
N SER A 17 2.61 2.04 -42.48
CA SER A 17 3.67 1.47 -41.66
C SER A 17 3.09 0.88 -40.37
N GLY A 18 2.63 -0.38 -40.44
CA GLY A 18 1.96 -1.12 -39.36
C GLY A 18 2.81 -1.49 -38.13
N GLY A 19 4.01 -0.93 -37.95
CA GLY A 19 4.93 -1.30 -36.86
C GLY A 19 4.67 -0.60 -35.52
N GLY A 20 3.97 0.54 -35.51
CA GLY A 20 3.79 1.39 -34.32
C GLY A 20 2.48 1.20 -33.54
N GLN A 21 1.45 0.60 -34.16
CA GLN A 21 0.12 0.50 -33.57
C GLN A 21 0.05 -0.47 -32.37
N GLY A 22 0.75 -1.61 -32.42
CA GLY A 22 0.67 -2.63 -31.36
C GLY A 22 1.20 -2.17 -29.99
N LYS A 23 2.29 -1.38 -29.98
CA LYS A 23 2.86 -0.84 -28.74
C LYS A 23 2.00 0.28 -28.14
N GLY A 24 1.41 1.13 -28.99
CA GLY A 24 0.51 2.20 -28.56
C GLY A 24 -0.79 1.67 -27.95
N VAL A 25 -1.36 0.62 -28.52
CA VAL A 25 -2.59 -0.02 -28.00
C VAL A 25 -2.35 -0.72 -26.67
N ALA A 26 -1.22 -1.43 -26.51
CA ALA A 26 -0.85 -2.07 -25.24
C ALA A 26 -0.58 -1.04 -24.12
N ALA A 27 0.14 0.04 -24.43
CA ALA A 27 0.38 1.13 -23.49
C ALA A 27 -0.93 1.84 -23.10
N ALA A 28 -1.82 2.11 -24.06
CA ALA A 28 -3.14 2.67 -23.79
C ALA A 28 -4.02 1.73 -22.94
N ALA A 29 -3.95 0.42 -23.17
CA ALA A 29 -4.66 -0.57 -22.35
C ALA A 29 -4.13 -0.60 -20.91
N ALA A 30 -2.81 -0.61 -20.71
CA ALA A 30 -2.17 -0.56 -19.40
C ALA A 30 -2.55 0.71 -18.62
N LEU A 31 -2.52 1.87 -19.28
CA LEU A 31 -2.95 3.14 -18.68
C LEU A 31 -4.44 3.13 -18.28
N ARG A 32 -5.31 2.51 -19.10
CA ARG A 32 -6.73 2.37 -18.78
C ARG A 32 -6.97 1.46 -17.58
N ILE A 33 -6.22 0.35 -17.46
CA ILE A 33 -6.29 -0.55 -16.31
C ILE A 33 -5.79 0.17 -15.05
N GLY A 34 -4.65 0.87 -15.13
CA GLY A 34 -4.12 1.68 -14.03
C GLY A 34 -5.12 2.74 -13.56
N ALA A 35 -5.75 3.47 -14.48
CA ALA A 35 -6.77 4.47 -14.15
C ALA A 35 -8.03 3.84 -13.51
N ARG A 36 -8.40 2.62 -13.89
CA ARG A 36 -9.49 1.87 -13.25
C ARG A 36 -9.11 1.45 -11.83
N ALA A 37 -7.94 0.84 -11.65
CA ALA A 37 -7.43 0.46 -10.33
C ALA A 37 -7.35 1.68 -9.40
N TRP A 38 -6.88 2.83 -9.89
CA TRP A 38 -6.85 4.08 -9.14
C TRP A 38 -8.25 4.61 -8.74
N ARG A 39 -9.28 4.36 -9.55
CA ARG A 39 -10.67 4.67 -9.17
C ARG A 39 -11.18 3.71 -8.09
N GLU A 40 -10.87 2.42 -8.20
CA GLU A 40 -11.27 1.41 -7.22
C GLU A 40 -10.61 1.63 -5.86
N LEU A 41 -9.33 2.00 -5.82
CA LEU A 41 -8.60 2.28 -4.58
C LEU A 41 -9.13 3.49 -3.81
N ARG A 42 -9.87 4.39 -4.47
CA ARG A 42 -10.47 5.58 -3.83
C ARG A 42 -11.88 5.34 -3.29
N LYS A 43 -12.45 4.16 -3.50
CA LYS A 43 -13.78 3.83 -2.96
C LYS A 43 -13.68 3.44 -1.49
N MET A 44 -14.60 3.96 -0.67
CA MET A 44 -14.68 3.62 0.76
C MET A 44 -14.84 2.11 1.00
N ARG A 45 -15.60 1.41 0.13
CA ARG A 45 -15.81 -0.04 0.22
C ARG A 45 -14.48 -0.81 0.16
N THR A 46 -13.59 -0.43 -0.75
CA THR A 46 -12.28 -1.07 -0.92
C THR A 46 -11.44 -0.91 0.34
N ALA A 47 -11.45 0.28 0.96
CA ALA A 47 -10.72 0.53 2.21
C ALA A 47 -11.21 -0.37 3.35
N ILE A 48 -12.53 -0.50 3.54
CA ILE A 48 -13.10 -1.37 4.58
C ILE A 48 -12.73 -2.84 4.33
N ILE A 49 -12.77 -3.31 3.08
CA ILE A 49 -12.37 -4.67 2.72
C ILE A 49 -10.88 -4.89 3.01
N LEU A 50 -10.01 -3.95 2.63
CA LEU A 50 -8.58 -4.03 2.91
C LEU A 50 -8.31 -4.07 4.42
N LEU A 51 -9.02 -3.26 5.21
CA LEU A 51 -8.93 -3.28 6.67
C LEU A 51 -9.37 -4.63 7.25
N ALA A 52 -10.46 -5.21 6.74
CA ALA A 52 -10.93 -6.52 7.18
C ALA A 52 -9.92 -7.63 6.85
N ILE A 53 -9.33 -7.61 5.66
CA ILE A 53 -8.28 -8.55 5.26
C ILE A 53 -7.04 -8.38 6.14
N LEU A 54 -6.61 -7.14 6.38
CA LEU A 54 -5.46 -6.85 7.23
C LEU A 54 -5.68 -7.36 8.66
N ALA A 55 -6.89 -7.15 9.22
CA ALA A 55 -7.26 -7.64 10.54
C ALA A 55 -7.26 -9.18 10.61
N LEU A 56 -7.76 -9.84 9.56
CA LEU A 56 -7.71 -11.31 9.47
C LEU A 56 -6.26 -11.82 9.44
N LEU A 57 -5.41 -11.23 8.61
CA LEU A 57 -3.98 -11.61 8.53
C LEU A 57 -3.27 -11.38 9.87
N ALA A 58 -3.53 -10.25 10.53
CA ALA A 58 -2.98 -9.96 11.85
C ALA A 58 -3.43 -10.99 12.90
N THR A 59 -4.71 -11.39 12.86
CA THR A 59 -5.25 -12.42 13.76
C THR A 59 -4.54 -13.77 13.57
N VAL A 60 -4.34 -14.19 12.32
CA VAL A 60 -3.58 -15.41 12.01
C VAL A 60 -2.14 -15.29 12.53
N GLY A 61 -1.53 -14.13 12.37
CA GLY A 61 -0.22 -13.79 12.92
C GLY A 61 -0.08 -14.04 14.41
N THR A 62 -1.07 -13.60 15.18
CA THR A 62 -1.06 -13.71 16.64
C THR A 62 -1.15 -15.16 17.15
N LEU A 63 -1.73 -16.08 16.37
CA LEU A 63 -1.90 -17.48 16.76
C LEU A 63 -0.63 -18.33 16.58
N LEU A 64 0.34 -17.85 15.79
CA LEU A 64 1.55 -18.59 15.43
C LEU A 64 2.78 -17.92 16.07
N PRO A 65 3.82 -18.70 16.42
CA PRO A 65 5.09 -18.12 16.86
C PRO A 65 5.68 -17.28 15.72
N GLN A 66 6.04 -16.03 16.02
CA GLN A 66 6.54 -15.07 15.03
C GLN A 66 8.04 -14.83 15.20
N LEU A 67 8.76 -14.71 14.09
CA LEU A 67 10.10 -14.15 14.01
C LEU A 67 10.01 -12.61 13.89
N PRO A 68 11.01 -11.86 14.39
CA PRO A 68 12.15 -12.31 15.19
C PRO A 68 11.84 -12.47 16.69
N GLN A 69 10.58 -12.24 17.11
CA GLN A 69 10.18 -12.13 18.52
C GLN A 69 10.35 -13.43 19.33
N ASN A 70 10.04 -14.60 18.74
CA ASN A 70 10.18 -15.90 19.39
C ASN A 70 10.82 -16.96 18.48
N PRO A 71 12.15 -16.89 18.22
CA PRO A 71 12.84 -17.83 17.34
C PRO A 71 12.82 -19.27 17.87
N ARG A 72 12.90 -19.43 19.19
CA ARG A 72 12.88 -20.74 19.86
C ARG A 72 11.55 -21.46 19.64
N GLY A 73 10.43 -20.74 19.77
CA GLY A 73 9.08 -21.25 19.52
C GLY A 73 8.90 -21.71 18.07
N VAL A 74 9.40 -20.94 17.09
CA VAL A 74 9.36 -21.32 15.67
C VAL A 74 10.19 -22.58 15.43
N MET A 75 11.42 -22.65 15.93
CA MET A 75 12.28 -23.84 15.76
C MET A 75 11.62 -25.09 16.36
N GLY A 76 11.04 -24.98 17.56
CA GLY A 76 10.30 -26.07 18.19
C GLY A 76 9.05 -26.50 17.40
N TYR A 77 8.39 -25.59 16.69
CA TYR A 77 7.29 -25.95 15.79
C TYR A 77 7.80 -26.67 14.53
N VAL A 78 8.87 -26.16 13.91
CA VAL A 78 9.47 -26.74 12.70
C VAL A 78 9.91 -28.18 12.93
N LEU A 79 10.55 -28.45 14.09
CA LEU A 79 10.98 -29.79 14.47
C LEU A 79 9.81 -30.75 14.71
N ARG A 80 8.71 -30.28 15.32
CA ARG A 80 7.54 -31.10 15.63
C ARG A 80 6.64 -31.34 14.42
N HIS A 81 6.63 -30.43 13.45
CA HIS A 81 5.73 -30.48 12.30
C HIS A 81 6.49 -30.35 10.97
N PRO A 82 7.30 -31.34 10.58
CA PRO A 82 8.16 -31.26 9.40
C PRO A 82 7.39 -31.17 8.08
N VAL A 83 6.12 -31.60 8.04
CA VAL A 83 5.28 -31.55 6.83
C VAL A 83 4.60 -30.20 6.64
N THR A 84 4.09 -29.56 7.71
CA THR A 84 3.36 -28.28 7.61
C THR A 84 4.28 -27.07 7.67
N ALA A 85 5.41 -27.18 8.37
CA ALA A 85 6.36 -26.08 8.54
C ALA A 85 6.89 -25.49 7.22
N PRO A 86 7.24 -26.28 6.18
CA PRO A 86 7.69 -25.73 4.91
C PRO A 86 6.62 -24.90 4.20
N TRP A 87 5.34 -25.27 4.32
CA TRP A 87 4.23 -24.50 3.76
C TRP A 87 4.04 -23.17 4.49
N PHE A 88 4.12 -23.19 5.82
CA PHE A 88 3.99 -21.98 6.64
C PHE A 88 5.15 -21.02 6.35
N ALA A 89 6.36 -21.53 6.20
CA ALA A 89 7.51 -20.74 5.78
C ALA A 89 7.34 -20.13 4.38
N ARG A 90 6.86 -20.90 3.39
CA ARG A 90 6.61 -20.42 2.02
C ARG A 90 5.54 -19.33 1.95
N LEU A 91 4.49 -19.44 2.78
CA LEU A 91 3.43 -18.44 2.87
C LEU A 91 3.84 -17.22 3.72
N GLY A 92 4.95 -17.30 4.46
CA GLY A 92 5.42 -16.26 5.37
C GLY A 92 4.62 -16.19 6.67
N LEU A 93 4.00 -17.28 7.13
CA LEU A 93 3.16 -17.28 8.33
C LEU A 93 3.94 -17.11 9.65
N PHE A 94 5.22 -17.52 9.68
CA PHE A 94 6.11 -17.30 10.83
C PHE A 94 6.70 -15.88 10.87
N ASP A 95 6.49 -15.08 9.83
CA ASP A 95 6.84 -13.65 9.77
C ASP A 95 5.75 -12.93 8.99
N ILE A 96 4.51 -13.01 9.51
CA ILE A 96 3.32 -12.56 8.77
C ILE A 96 3.40 -11.07 8.43
N PHE A 97 4.01 -10.28 9.32
CA PHE A 97 4.07 -8.84 9.21
C PHE A 97 5.05 -8.37 8.13
N SER A 98 6.00 -9.22 7.76
CA SER A 98 6.93 -8.99 6.64
C SER A 98 6.58 -9.82 5.40
N SER A 99 5.48 -10.59 5.47
CA SER A 99 5.05 -11.45 4.36
C SER A 99 4.51 -10.65 3.17
N TRP A 100 4.71 -11.20 1.97
CA TRP A 100 4.24 -10.59 0.73
C TRP A 100 2.75 -10.23 0.71
N PRO A 101 1.77 -11.06 1.15
CA PRO A 101 0.35 -10.67 1.14
C PRO A 101 0.06 -9.54 2.12
N PHE A 102 0.70 -9.55 3.30
CA PHE A 102 0.50 -8.51 4.30
C PHE A 102 1.02 -7.17 3.79
N ILE A 103 2.22 -7.15 3.19
CA ILE A 103 2.80 -5.94 2.59
C ILE A 103 1.93 -5.43 1.44
N ILE A 104 1.44 -6.30 0.56
CA ILE A 104 0.54 -5.90 -0.54
C ILE A 104 -0.70 -5.20 0.02
N VAL A 105 -1.39 -5.82 0.98
CA VAL A 105 -2.61 -5.26 1.58
C VAL A 105 -2.31 -3.95 2.31
N ALA A 106 -1.24 -3.90 3.10
CA ALA A 106 -0.82 -2.71 3.82
C ALA A 106 -0.49 -1.55 2.86
N VAL A 107 0.29 -1.80 1.79
CA VAL A 107 0.63 -0.79 0.79
C VAL A 107 -0.62 -0.28 0.07
N LEU A 108 -1.53 -1.18 -0.33
CA LEU A 108 -2.80 -0.77 -0.95
C LEU A 108 -3.64 0.08 0.00
N MET A 109 -3.70 -0.29 1.29
CA MET A 109 -4.41 0.45 2.31
C MET A 109 -3.80 1.85 2.50
N TYR A 110 -2.48 1.94 2.69
CA TYR A 110 -1.80 3.23 2.86
C TYR A 110 -1.92 4.11 1.62
N THR A 111 -1.83 3.53 0.42
CA THR A 111 -2.03 4.25 -0.84
C THR A 111 -3.46 4.77 -0.95
N SER A 112 -4.47 4.00 -0.53
CA SER A 112 -5.87 4.43 -0.49
C SER A 112 -6.07 5.64 0.42
N ILE A 113 -5.50 5.60 1.64
CA ILE A 113 -5.55 6.72 2.59
C ILE A 113 -4.86 7.95 2.00
N GLY A 114 -3.63 7.82 1.48
CA GLY A 114 -2.90 8.91 0.86
C GLY A 114 -3.64 9.52 -0.34
N ALA A 115 -4.14 8.70 -1.26
CA ALA A 115 -4.91 9.16 -2.41
C ALA A 115 -6.15 9.97 -2.01
N SER A 116 -6.86 9.51 -0.97
CA SER A 116 -8.02 10.23 -0.44
C SER A 116 -7.64 11.59 0.16
N MET A 117 -6.50 11.68 0.86
CA MET A 117 -5.97 12.91 1.44
C MET A 117 -5.67 13.95 0.36
N PHE A 118 -4.89 13.59 -0.66
CA PHE A 118 -4.48 14.51 -1.72
C PHE A 118 -5.64 15.09 -2.53
N ILE A 119 -6.74 14.32 -2.67
CA ILE A 119 -7.90 14.75 -3.46
C ILE A 119 -8.91 15.53 -2.61
N ARG A 120 -9.16 15.09 -1.36
CA ARG A 120 -10.24 15.65 -0.53
C ARG A 120 -9.84 16.97 0.14
N VAL A 121 -8.60 17.11 0.60
CA VAL A 121 -8.15 18.32 1.31
C VAL A 121 -8.30 19.58 0.44
N PRO A 122 -7.82 19.62 -0.82
CA PRO A 122 -7.98 20.81 -1.66
C PRO A 122 -9.44 21.12 -2.00
N ALA A 123 -10.27 20.08 -2.15
CA ALA A 123 -11.70 20.25 -2.45
C ALA A 123 -12.45 20.89 -1.28
N ALA A 124 -12.19 20.43 -0.05
CA ALA A 124 -12.76 21.03 1.15
C ALA A 124 -12.23 22.44 1.40
N TRP A 125 -10.95 22.69 1.13
CA TRP A 125 -10.36 24.03 1.24
C TRP A 125 -11.04 25.04 0.31
N ARG A 126 -11.34 24.65 -0.94
CA ARG A 126 -12.11 25.49 -1.87
C ARG A 126 -13.51 25.79 -1.34
N ARG A 127 -14.25 24.79 -0.86
CA ARG A 127 -15.60 24.99 -0.30
C ARG A 127 -15.59 25.80 1.00
N ALA A 128 -14.55 25.70 1.81
CA ALA A 128 -14.40 26.49 3.03
C ALA A 128 -14.16 27.98 2.74
N ARG A 129 -13.51 28.31 1.61
CA ARG A 129 -13.31 29.69 1.16
C ARG A 129 -14.61 30.34 0.65
N ASP A 130 -15.51 29.57 0.05
CA ASP A 130 -16.80 30.07 -0.42
C ASP A 130 -17.81 30.17 0.73
N ARG A 131 -18.08 31.41 1.18
CA ARG A 131 -18.98 31.69 2.31
C ARG A 131 -20.40 31.16 2.11
N SER A 132 -20.88 31.10 0.86
CA SER A 132 -22.21 30.56 0.51
C SER A 132 -22.32 29.05 0.68
N GLN A 133 -21.20 28.32 0.68
CA GLN A 133 -21.13 26.86 0.81
C GLN A 133 -20.88 26.41 2.26
N ARG A 134 -20.76 27.34 3.22
CA ARG A 134 -20.57 27.05 4.65
C ARG A 134 -21.88 26.63 5.31
N ASN A 135 -22.32 25.41 5.01
CA ASN A 135 -23.47 24.77 5.65
C ASN A 135 -23.02 23.80 6.77
N ARG A 136 -23.98 23.24 7.52
CA ARG A 136 -23.71 22.25 8.56
C ARG A 136 -23.03 20.98 8.02
N GLY A 137 -23.27 20.64 6.74
CA GLY A 137 -22.65 19.52 6.04
C GLY A 137 -21.14 19.67 5.86
N LEU A 138 -20.64 20.90 5.70
CA LEU A 138 -19.19 21.18 5.61
C LEU A 138 -18.46 20.72 6.88
N TRP A 139 -19.05 20.90 8.07
CA TRP A 139 -18.44 20.47 9.33
C TRP A 139 -18.29 18.96 9.42
N ALA A 140 -19.29 18.20 8.96
CA ALA A 140 -19.20 16.74 8.90
C ALA A 140 -18.13 16.28 7.91
N GLU A 141 -17.98 16.96 6.77
CA GLU A 141 -16.93 16.66 5.80
C GLU A 141 -15.54 16.99 6.35
N VAL A 142 -15.37 18.15 7.01
CA VAL A 142 -14.11 18.55 7.64
C VAL A 142 -13.70 17.56 8.72
N ALA A 143 -14.64 17.12 9.57
CA ALA A 143 -14.38 16.09 10.58
C ALA A 143 -13.88 14.78 9.94
N SER A 144 -14.54 14.34 8.86
CA SER A 144 -14.10 13.15 8.11
C SER A 144 -12.70 13.32 7.51
N ILE A 145 -12.36 14.51 7.01
CA ILE A 145 -11.02 14.80 6.47
C ILE A 145 -9.97 14.80 7.58
N ILE A 146 -10.25 15.41 8.73
CA ILE A 146 -9.34 15.41 9.89
C ILE A 146 -9.08 13.97 10.34
N PHE A 147 -10.11 13.12 10.38
CA PHE A 147 -9.96 11.71 10.73
C PHE A 147 -8.97 11.01 9.79
N HIS A 148 -9.13 11.14 8.47
CA HIS A 148 -8.18 10.52 7.52
C HIS A 148 -6.79 11.15 7.60
N ALA A 149 -6.73 12.45 7.87
CA ALA A 149 -5.47 13.17 8.04
C ALA A 149 -4.66 12.62 9.22
N SER A 150 -5.32 12.24 10.32
CA SER A 150 -4.65 11.65 11.48
C SER A 150 -3.88 10.37 11.14
N PHE A 151 -4.47 9.46 10.35
CA PHE A 151 -3.79 8.24 9.91
C PHE A 151 -2.61 8.52 8.98
N PHE A 152 -2.73 9.52 8.12
CA PHE A 152 -1.63 9.90 7.23
C PHE A 152 -0.47 10.55 7.99
N ILE A 153 -0.77 11.41 8.97
CA ILE A 153 0.24 12.00 9.85
C ILE A 153 0.94 10.90 10.65
N LEU A 154 0.19 9.95 11.21
CA LEU A 154 0.75 8.77 11.89
C LEU A 154 1.66 7.97 10.96
N LEU A 155 1.25 7.74 9.70
CA LEU A 155 2.07 7.05 8.71
C LEU A 155 3.41 7.75 8.49
N VAL A 156 3.40 9.08 8.27
CA VAL A 156 4.63 9.87 8.11
C VAL A 156 5.50 9.78 9.36
N GLY A 157 4.89 9.89 10.55
CA GLY A 157 5.58 9.76 11.83
C GLY A 157 6.24 8.39 12.02
N VAL A 158 5.55 7.30 11.69
CA VAL A 158 6.10 5.94 11.75
C VAL A 158 7.25 5.76 10.75
N ILE A 159 7.12 6.26 9.53
CA ILE A 159 8.19 6.18 8.52
C ILE A 159 9.43 6.91 9.03
N PHE A 160 9.28 8.15 9.52
CA PHE A 160 10.39 8.92 10.06
C PHE A 160 10.99 8.27 11.30
N GLY A 161 10.15 7.79 12.23
CA GLY A 161 10.58 7.08 13.44
C GLY A 161 11.33 5.80 13.13
N LYS A 162 10.95 5.03 12.10
CA LYS A 162 11.72 3.87 11.66
C LYS A 162 13.02 4.26 10.94
N ALA A 163 13.07 5.41 10.27
CA ALA A 163 14.23 5.85 9.50
C ALA A 163 15.33 6.47 10.38
N ALA A 164 14.95 7.22 11.43
CA ALA A 164 15.86 7.92 12.33
C ALA A 164 15.95 7.30 13.74
N GLY A 165 15.11 6.31 14.04
CA GLY A 165 15.05 5.66 15.36
C GLY A 165 15.91 4.42 15.46
N PHE A 166 15.66 3.63 16.50
CA PHE A 166 16.40 2.44 16.84
C PHE A 166 15.45 1.32 17.25
N LEU A 167 15.74 0.11 16.79
CA LEU A 167 15.03 -1.11 17.18
C LEU A 167 16.01 -2.04 17.88
N GLY A 168 15.74 -2.32 19.15
CA GLY A 168 16.45 -3.31 19.95
C GLY A 168 15.48 -4.34 20.49
N ASN A 169 15.83 -5.63 20.41
CA ASN A 169 15.11 -6.69 21.11
C ASN A 169 16.06 -7.60 21.87
N VAL A 170 15.61 -8.04 23.06
CA VAL A 170 16.33 -8.94 23.95
C VAL A 170 15.36 -10.00 24.47
N ALA A 171 15.77 -11.25 24.47
CA ALA A 171 15.03 -12.36 25.05
C ALA A 171 15.56 -12.66 26.45
N VAL A 172 14.93 -12.08 27.47
CA VAL A 172 15.31 -12.27 28.88
C VAL A 172 14.61 -13.51 29.44
N VAL A 173 15.33 -14.35 30.18
CA VAL A 173 14.75 -15.51 30.88
C VAL A 173 14.05 -15.02 32.15
N GLU A 174 12.90 -15.60 32.47
CA GLU A 174 12.16 -15.29 33.71
C GLU A 174 13.07 -15.53 34.93
N GLY A 175 13.31 -14.46 35.70
CA GLY A 175 14.20 -14.49 36.87
C GLY A 175 15.54 -13.75 36.68
N ASP A 176 15.95 -13.46 35.44
CA ASP A 176 17.16 -12.69 35.16
C ASP A 176 16.90 -11.18 35.23
N SER A 177 17.91 -10.41 35.66
CA SER A 177 17.87 -8.95 35.64
C SER A 177 18.43 -8.40 34.33
N PHE A 178 17.73 -7.43 33.73
CA PHE A 178 18.18 -6.71 32.54
C PHE A 178 18.62 -5.28 32.89
N THR A 179 19.77 -4.86 32.34
CA THR A 179 20.22 -3.47 32.38
C THR A 179 20.27 -2.91 30.96
N GLU A 180 19.72 -1.71 30.79
CA GLU A 180 19.67 -1.00 29.52
C GLU A 180 21.07 -0.55 29.08
N ALA A 181 21.80 -1.47 28.44
CA ALA A 181 23.08 -1.23 27.81
C ALA A 181 23.04 -1.76 26.38
N ARG A 182 23.60 -0.99 25.44
CA ARG A 182 23.61 -1.32 24.01
C ARG A 182 24.13 -2.73 23.71
N ALA A 183 25.12 -3.20 24.47
CA ALA A 183 25.72 -4.52 24.32
C ALA A 183 24.81 -5.68 24.76
N ASN A 184 23.75 -5.40 25.53
CA ASN A 184 22.86 -6.42 26.08
C ASN A 184 21.67 -6.75 25.18
N TYR A 185 21.57 -6.12 24.00
CA TYR A 185 20.52 -6.40 23.03
C TYR A 185 20.94 -7.53 22.10
N ASP A 186 20.08 -8.54 21.94
CA ASP A 186 20.33 -9.68 21.03
C ASP A 186 20.30 -9.26 19.56
N ASN A 187 19.43 -8.32 19.23
CA ASN A 187 19.33 -7.74 17.90
C ASN A 187 19.20 -6.24 18.03
N LEU A 188 20.05 -5.56 17.29
CA LEU A 188 20.18 -4.12 17.35
C LEU A 188 20.24 -3.55 15.94
N SER A 189 19.21 -2.80 15.56
CA SER A 189 19.11 -2.17 14.26
C SER A 189 18.91 -0.67 14.42
N GLU A 190 19.86 0.08 13.91
CA GLU A 190 19.79 1.54 13.83
C GLU A 190 19.11 1.99 12.54
N GLY A 191 18.38 3.10 12.66
CA GLY A 191 17.96 3.89 11.52
C GLY A 191 19.15 4.34 10.69
N ARG A 192 18.89 4.62 9.42
CA ARG A 192 19.93 5.03 8.46
C ARG A 192 20.19 6.54 8.48
N LEU A 193 19.27 7.31 9.06
CA LEU A 193 19.33 8.77 9.22
C LEU A 193 19.91 9.12 10.59
#